data_AF-A0A1V9ELS7-F1
#
_entry.id   AF-A0A1V9ELS7-F1
#
_cell.length_a   1.000
_cell.length_b   1.000
_cell.length_c   1.000
_cell.angle_alpha   90.00
_cell.angle_beta   90.00
_cell.angle_gamma   90.00
#
_symmetry.space_group_name_H-M   'P 1'
#
loop_
_entity.id
_entity.type
_entity.pdbx_description
1 polymer ?
#
loop_
_entity_poly.entity_id
_entity_poly.type
_entity_poly.pdbx_seq_one_letter_code
_entity_poly.pdbx_strand_id
1 'polypeptide(L)'
;MSLTLRTDNGFTEAIIDEDCGLKRFYEVANILLDELKIRFTNKQDDFDTLTWNFTYNKHLLTLYYNIYTGISIYPYKFKEAARKDNDAVIEVAKFLETKLLINKARKFINAE
;
A
#
# COMPACT_ATOMS: atom_id res chain seq x y z
N MET A 1 -3.23 -0.27 -14.39
CA MET A 1 -2.44 0.86 -13.90
C MET A 1 -1.18 0.30 -13.26
N SER A 2 -0.06 0.97 -13.49
CA SER A 2 1.21 0.74 -12.80
C SER A 2 1.18 1.50 -11.47
N LEU A 3 1.87 0.98 -10.46
CA LEU A 3 2.09 1.68 -9.21
C LEU A 3 2.90 2.95 -9.48
N THR A 4 2.54 4.07 -8.84
CA THR A 4 3.25 5.34 -9.00
C THR A 4 3.94 5.75 -7.69
N LEU A 5 5.20 6.18 -7.76
CA LEU A 5 5.91 6.75 -6.62
C LEU A 5 5.88 8.28 -6.70
N ARG A 6 5.42 8.93 -5.63
CA ARG A 6 5.38 10.38 -5.46
C ARG A 6 6.35 10.79 -4.35
N THR A 7 7.19 11.79 -4.60
CA THR A 7 8.26 12.22 -3.67
C THR A 7 8.32 13.74 -3.46
N ASP A 8 7.37 14.48 -4.03
CA ASP A 8 7.29 15.94 -3.99
C ASP A 8 6.94 16.52 -2.60
N ASN A 9 6.32 15.72 -1.73
CA ASN A 9 5.84 16.14 -0.42
C ASN A 9 6.84 15.98 0.74
N GLY A 10 8.12 15.69 0.44
CA GLY A 10 9.17 15.48 1.44
C GLY A 10 9.23 14.05 2.01
N PHE A 11 8.37 13.15 1.54
CA PHE A 11 8.39 11.72 1.79
C PHE A 11 8.00 10.96 0.53
N THR A 12 8.27 9.65 0.51
CA THR A 12 7.86 8.77 -0.58
C THR A 12 6.48 8.19 -0.31
N GLU A 13 5.53 8.48 -1.19
CA GLU A 13 4.21 7.87 -1.25
C GLU A 13 4.15 6.92 -2.44
N ALA A 14 3.75 5.67 -2.21
CA ALA A 14 3.45 4.71 -3.25
C ALA A 14 1.94 4.66 -3.47
N ILE A 15 1.48 5.21 -4.58
CA ILE A 15 0.08 5.14 -5.02
C ILE A 15 -0.11 3.81 -5.75
N ILE A 16 -0.89 2.91 -5.12
CA ILE A 16 -1.06 1.53 -5.58
C ILE A 16 -2.10 1.45 -6.70
N ASP A 17 -3.22 2.15 -6.52
CA ASP A 17 -4.36 2.12 -7.43
C ASP A 17 -5.20 3.39 -7.22
N GLU A 18 -5.24 4.26 -8.23
CA GLU A 18 -6.03 5.48 -8.25
C GLU A 18 -7.49 5.12 -8.62
N ASP A 19 -8.48 5.66 -7.90
CA ASP A 19 -9.90 5.44 -8.17
C ASP A 19 -10.33 3.95 -8.08
N CYS A 20 -9.98 3.30 -6.98
CA CYS A 20 -10.39 1.94 -6.69
C CYS A 20 -11.33 1.87 -5.48
N GLY A 21 -12.18 0.84 -5.44
CA GLY A 21 -13.10 0.62 -4.34
C GLY A 21 -12.49 -0.16 -3.18
N LEU A 22 -13.19 -0.15 -2.04
CA LEU A 22 -12.81 -0.80 -0.79
C LEU A 22 -12.39 -2.28 -0.92
N LYS A 23 -12.98 -3.04 -1.85
CA LYS A 23 -12.58 -4.42 -2.13
C LYS A 23 -11.09 -4.52 -2.49
N ARG A 24 -10.59 -3.57 -3.28
CA ARG A 24 -9.19 -3.52 -3.72
C ARG A 24 -8.25 -3.27 -2.56
N PHE A 25 -8.66 -2.42 -1.61
CA PHE A 25 -7.90 -2.17 -0.38
C PHE A 25 -7.70 -3.46 0.41
N TYR A 26 -8.75 -4.25 0.61
CA TYR A 26 -8.62 -5.52 1.32
C TYR A 26 -7.82 -6.56 0.53
N GLU A 27 -7.88 -6.57 -0.81
CA GLU A 27 -6.97 -7.41 -1.62
C GLU A 27 -5.50 -7.06 -1.34
N VAL A 28 -5.15 -5.77 -1.33
CA VAL A 28 -3.78 -5.31 -1.01
C VAL A 28 -3.42 -5.64 0.43
N ALA A 29 -4.31 -5.38 1.39
CA ALA A 29 -4.08 -5.69 2.80
C ALA A 29 -3.84 -7.20 3.02
N ASN A 30 -4.58 -8.07 2.34
CA ASN A 30 -4.39 -9.52 2.41
C ASN A 30 -3.05 -9.96 1.81
N ILE A 31 -2.61 -9.37 0.69
CA ILE A 31 -1.28 -9.66 0.13
C ILE A 31 -0.19 -9.29 1.16
N LEU A 32 -0.28 -8.13 1.81
CA LEU A 32 0.68 -7.73 2.84
C LEU A 32 0.64 -8.66 4.05
N LEU A 33 -0.55 -9.02 4.52
CA LEU A 33 -0.76 -9.92 5.66
C LEU A 33 -0.21 -11.32 5.39
N ASP A 34 -0.58 -11.92 4.26
CA ASP A 34 -0.33 -13.33 3.99
C ASP A 34 1.04 -13.57 3.37
N GLU A 35 1.50 -12.67 2.51
CA GLU A 35 2.74 -12.87 1.76
C GLU A 35 3.95 -12.16 2.37
N LEU A 36 3.77 -10.94 2.92
CA LEU A 36 4.82 -10.24 3.66
C LEU A 36 4.76 -10.49 5.18
N LYS A 37 3.80 -11.28 5.66
CA LYS A 37 3.61 -11.59 7.10
C LYS A 37 3.44 -10.34 7.95
N ILE A 38 2.89 -9.29 7.37
CA ILE A 38 2.65 -8.02 8.04
C ILE A 38 1.52 -8.17 9.06
N ARG A 39 1.69 -7.54 10.23
CA ARG A 39 0.59 -7.35 11.18
C ARG A 39 0.21 -5.89 11.20
N PHE A 40 -1.05 -5.61 10.89
CA PHE A 40 -1.59 -4.26 10.98
C PHE A 40 -1.92 -3.90 12.43
N THR A 41 -1.63 -2.66 12.79
CA THR A 41 -1.91 -2.02 14.08
C THR A 41 -2.62 -0.69 13.84
N ASN A 42 -3.21 -0.12 14.89
CA ASN A 42 -3.89 1.18 14.85
C ASN A 42 -4.81 1.33 13.61
N LYS A 43 -5.72 0.37 13.43
CA LYS A 43 -6.68 0.39 12.32
C LYS A 43 -7.74 1.44 12.62
N GLN A 44 -7.73 2.51 11.83
CA GLN A 44 -8.74 3.56 11.89
C GLN A 44 -9.63 3.43 10.66
N ASP A 45 -10.94 3.49 10.92
CA ASP A 45 -12.01 3.39 9.93
C ASP A 45 -12.88 4.62 10.12
N ASP A 46 -12.81 5.52 9.15
CA ASP A 46 -13.59 6.75 9.08
C ASP A 46 -14.52 6.69 7.85
N PHE A 47 -15.44 7.63 7.73
CA PHE A 47 -16.50 7.59 6.74
C PHE A 47 -16.00 7.42 5.29
N ASP A 48 -14.91 8.11 4.94
CA ASP A 48 -14.35 8.16 3.58
C ASP A 48 -12.93 7.57 3.50
N THR A 49 -12.33 7.16 4.63
CA THR A 49 -10.93 6.75 4.70
C THR A 49 -10.69 5.56 5.61
N LEU A 50 -9.70 4.74 5.22
CA LEU A 50 -9.11 3.73 6.10
C LEU A 50 -7.63 4.03 6.28
N THR A 51 -7.16 4.01 7.52
CA THR A 51 -5.76 4.25 7.86
C THR A 51 -5.25 3.14 8.75
N TRP A 52 -4.43 2.24 8.19
CA TRP A 52 -3.92 1.06 8.89
C TRP A 52 -2.41 1.12 8.98
N ASN A 53 -1.87 1.14 10.19
CA ASN A 53 -0.43 1.17 10.38
C ASN A 53 0.15 -0.24 10.35
N PHE A 54 1.41 -0.37 9.97
CA PHE A 54 2.14 -1.63 10.05
C PHE A 54 3.65 -1.42 10.10
N THR A 55 4.36 -2.39 10.66
CA THR A 55 5.83 -2.35 10.69
C THR A 55 6.40 -3.27 9.62
N TYR A 56 7.25 -2.74 8.74
CA TYR A 56 8.05 -3.48 7.78
C TYR A 56 9.53 -3.21 8.02
N ASN A 57 10.33 -4.25 8.28
CA ASN A 57 11.77 -4.11 8.54
C ASN A 57 12.14 -3.03 9.59
N LYS A 58 11.35 -2.91 10.67
CA LYS A 58 11.47 -1.88 11.74
C LYS A 58 11.03 -0.46 11.34
N HIS A 59 10.54 -0.26 10.12
CA HIS A 59 9.97 0.98 9.64
C HIS A 59 8.45 0.96 9.82
N LEU A 60 7.91 1.97 10.50
CA LEU A 60 6.46 2.11 10.70
C LEU A 60 5.86 2.83 9.49
N LEU A 61 5.05 2.11 8.74
CA LEU A 61 4.38 2.56 7.52
C LEU A 61 2.86 2.59 7.74
N THR A 62 2.18 3.24 6.81
CA THR A 62 0.73 3.35 6.79
C THR A 62 0.21 2.88 5.44
N LEU A 63 -0.75 1.96 5.47
CA LEU A 63 -1.61 1.63 4.34
C LEU A 63 -2.86 2.50 4.45
N TYR A 64 -3.06 3.33 3.43
CA TYR A 64 -4.12 4.32 3.40
C TYR A 64 -5.09 4.02 2.26
N TYR A 65 -6.36 4.26 2.53
CA TYR A 65 -7.42 4.28 1.54
C TYR A 65 -8.24 5.56 1.71
N ASN A 66 -8.64 6.13 0.58
CA ASN A 66 -9.62 7.18 0.50
C ASN A 66 -10.52 6.92 -0.71
N ILE A 67 -11.83 7.10 -0.56
CA ILE A 67 -12.80 6.86 -1.65
C ILE A 67 -12.56 7.74 -2.89
N TYR A 68 -11.84 8.85 -2.77
CA TYR A 68 -11.53 9.79 -3.84
C TYR A 68 -10.12 9.61 -4.43
N THR A 69 -9.15 9.17 -3.61
CA THR A 69 -7.73 9.07 -4.05
C THR A 69 -7.22 7.64 -4.15
N GLY A 70 -8.05 6.65 -3.83
CA GLY A 70 -7.71 5.24 -3.93
C GLY A 70 -6.80 4.76 -2.80
N ILE A 71 -5.81 3.93 -3.12
CA ILE A 71 -4.93 3.27 -2.14
C ILE A 71 -3.51 3.81 -2.24
N SER A 72 -2.91 4.16 -1.11
CA SER A 72 -1.50 4.49 -1.03
C SER A 72 -0.78 3.90 0.18
N ILE A 73 0.55 3.84 0.11
CA ILE A 73 1.43 3.48 1.22
C ILE A 73 2.48 4.58 1.40
N TYR A 74 2.69 5.00 2.63
CA TYR A 74 3.67 6.03 2.98
C TYR A 74 4.24 5.83 4.39
N PRO A 75 5.34 6.51 4.76
CA PRO A 75 5.90 6.46 6.10
C PRO A 75 4.95 7.09 7.11
N TYR A 76 4.79 6.47 8.28
CA TYR A 76 3.92 7.02 9.33
C TYR A 76 4.34 8.43 9.76
N LYS A 77 5.65 8.70 9.79
CA LYS A 77 6.21 10.01 10.12
C LYS A 77 6.40 10.87 8.87
N PHE A 78 5.32 11.21 8.16
CA PHE A 78 5.32 12.02 6.92
C PHE A 78 6.56 12.93 6.72
N LYS A 79 6.60 14.10 7.36
CA LYS A 79 7.62 15.14 7.14
C LYS A 79 8.96 14.89 7.84
N GLU A 80 9.03 13.91 8.73
CA GLU A 80 10.24 13.53 9.47
C GLU A 80 10.76 12.15 9.02
N ALA A 81 10.24 11.62 7.91
CA ALA A 81 10.58 10.31 7.42
C ALA A 81 12.08 10.26 7.11
N ALA A 82 12.80 9.36 7.78
CA ALA A 82 14.18 9.13 7.43
C ALA A 82 14.25 8.54 6.02
N ARG A 83 15.36 8.74 5.32
CA ARG A 83 15.58 8.13 3.99
C ARG A 83 15.28 6.62 3.97
N LYS A 84 15.62 5.92 5.05
CA LYS A 84 15.35 4.48 5.20
C LYS A 84 13.86 4.13 5.28
N ASP A 85 13.04 5.02 5.84
CA ASP A 85 11.58 4.83 5.85
C ASP A 85 11.01 4.96 4.43
N ASN A 86 11.54 5.89 3.64
CA ASN A 86 11.19 6.04 2.23
C ASN A 86 11.64 4.82 1.40
N ASP A 87 12.85 4.32 1.63
CA ASP A 87 13.34 3.10 0.96
C ASP A 87 12.43 1.89 1.27
N ALA A 88 11.95 1.77 2.51
CA ALA A 88 11.00 0.73 2.91
C ALA A 88 9.66 0.82 2.15
N VAL A 89 9.15 2.02 1.87
CA VAL A 89 7.95 2.21 1.02
C VAL A 89 8.20 1.71 -0.39
N ILE A 90 9.36 2.02 -0.98
CA ILE A 90 9.73 1.58 -2.34
C ILE A 90 9.84 0.06 -2.41
N GLU A 91 10.40 -0.59 -1.39
CA GLU A 91 10.49 -2.05 -1.33
C GLU A 91 9.11 -2.72 -1.29
N VAL A 92 8.22 -2.24 -0.42
CA VAL A 92 6.84 -2.74 -0.33
C VAL A 92 6.09 -2.50 -1.65
N ALA A 93 6.28 -1.34 -2.27
CA ALA A 93 5.68 -1.00 -3.55
C ALA A 93 6.08 -1.97 -4.67
N LYS A 94 7.39 -2.22 -4.85
CA LYS A 94 7.88 -3.17 -5.86
C LYS A 94 7.35 -4.59 -5.65
N PHE A 95 7.26 -5.00 -4.38
CA PHE A 95 6.66 -6.28 -4.03
C PHE A 95 5.19 -6.36 -4.45
N LEU A 96 4.40 -5.34 -4.09
CA LEU A 96 2.97 -5.28 -4.42
C LEU A 96 2.74 -5.25 -5.94
N GLU A 97 3.50 -4.45 -6.68
CA GLU A 97 3.40 -4.38 -8.14
C GLU A 97 3.57 -5.78 -8.76
N THR A 98 4.61 -6.50 -8.35
CA THR A 98 4.87 -7.86 -8.83
C THR A 98 3.69 -8.81 -8.53
N LYS A 99 3.14 -8.77 -7.32
CA LYS A 99 2.04 -9.65 -6.91
C LYS A 99 0.72 -9.31 -7.60
N LEU A 100 0.41 -8.03 -7.74
CA LEU A 100 -0.79 -7.57 -8.43
C LEU A 100 -0.76 -7.94 -9.92
N LEU A 101 0.41 -7.87 -10.58
CA LEU A 101 0.60 -8.34 -11.95
C LEU A 101 0.36 -9.85 -12.09
N ILE A 102 0.95 -10.66 -11.19
CA ILE A 102 0.76 -12.12 -11.19
C ILE A 102 -0.71 -12.49 -10.96
N ASN A 103 -1.36 -11.86 -9.97
CA ASN A 103 -2.76 -12.12 -9.66
C ASN A 103 -3.69 -11.72 -10.81
N LYS A 104 -3.39 -10.62 -11.50
CA LYS A 104 -4.09 -10.23 -12.71
C LYS A 104 -3.94 -11.29 -13.81
N ALA A 105 -2.72 -11.74 -14.10
CA ALA A 105 -2.47 -12.79 -15.09
C ALA A 105 -3.21 -14.11 -14.77
N ARG A 106 -3.21 -14.55 -13.51
CA ARG A 106 -3.95 -15.75 -13.08
C ARG A 106 -5.47 -15.63 -13.28
N LYS A 107 -6.04 -14.46 -12.99
CA LYS A 107 -7.48 -14.21 -13.23
C LYS A 107 -7.84 -14.32 -14.71
N PHE A 108 -6.94 -13.92 -15.62
CA PHE A 108 -7.15 -14.09 -17.06
C PHE A 108 -7.12 -15.56 -17.49
N ILE A 109 -6.18 -16.36 -16.97
CA ILE A 109 -6.04 -17.78 -17.33
C ILE A 109 -7.23 -18.62 -16.82
N ASN A 110 -7.75 -18.31 -15.63
CA ASN A 110 -8.84 -19.08 -15.01
C ASN A 110 -10.25 -18.63 -15.44
N ALA A 111 -10.36 -17.68 -16.37
CA ALA A 111 -11.63 -17.17 -16.87
C ALA A 111 -12.08 -17.84 -18.19
N GLU A 112 -11.33 -18.85 -18.66
CA GLU A 112 -11.69 -19.79 -19.74
C GLU A 112 -12.22 -21.10 -19.17
#